data_AF-A0A8H4B7A4-F1
#
_entry.id   AF-A0A8H4B7A4-F1
#
_cell.length_a   1.000
_cell.length_b   1.000
_cell.length_c   1.000
_cell.angle_alpha   90.00
_cell.angle_beta   90.00
_cell.angle_gamma   90.00
#
_symmetry.space_group_name_H-M   'P 1'
#
loop_
_entity.id
_entity.type
_entity.pdbx_description
1 polymer ?
#
loop_
_entity_poly.entity_id
_entity_poly.type
_entity_poly.pdbx_seq_one_letter_code
_entity_poly.pdbx_strand_id
1 'polypeptide(L)'
;MEAELGVGFKLFQEKYMSKVTCRKPSLVQAVAADAKLFNDMTTTWKFTPNVPQSKLSLPSAADHPTCWVDFDISFDFASPLHAQASTVFFDQVSKMMLQAFVDRCHTHHTMMLYSCDYDRGVNTFSPEGRLFQVEYAIEAIKLGTTAIGVQTSEGVVLAVEKRVSSTLLEPSSIEKIMEIDEHLGCAVSGMTADARTMIEHARVAAQNHRFTYDEKLKVESATQSVCDLALRFGEGADGEESIMSRPFGVALLIAGVDENGPQLFHADPSGTFMKYQAKAIGSGSEGAQTELQKEYHKSMTLKEAETLALTVLKSVMEEKLNKTNVQIAAVTPEHNFRIYSEEELQGVIDRL
;
A
#
# COMPACT_ATOMS: atom_id res chain seq x y z
N MET A 1 32.72 -7.56 30.12
CA MET A 1 32.42 -8.85 30.77
C MET A 1 32.77 -9.94 29.80
N GLU A 2 33.27 -11.07 30.26
CA GLU A 2 33.44 -12.26 29.40
C GLU A 2 32.25 -13.18 29.65
N ALA A 3 31.62 -13.67 28.58
CA ALA A 3 30.49 -14.56 28.64
C ALA A 3 30.66 -15.67 27.60
N GLU A 4 30.40 -16.90 28.00
CA GLU A 4 30.32 -18.03 27.07
C GLU A 4 29.01 -17.92 26.30
N LEU A 5 29.11 -17.76 24.98
CA LEU A 5 27.96 -17.76 24.08
C LEU A 5 28.03 -19.01 23.20
N GLY A 6 26.87 -19.52 22.82
CA GLY A 6 26.77 -20.70 21.96
C GLY A 6 25.87 -20.42 20.77
N VAL A 7 26.30 -20.84 19.59
CA VAL A 7 25.45 -20.89 18.39
C VAL A 7 25.22 -22.37 18.08
N GLY A 8 23.96 -22.78 18.15
CA GLY A 8 23.53 -24.15 17.87
C GLY A 8 22.62 -24.19 16.65
N PHE A 9 23.02 -24.90 15.61
CA PHE A 9 22.22 -25.09 14.40
C PHE A 9 22.46 -26.47 13.76
N LYS A 10 21.45 -27.34 13.83
CA LYS A 10 21.43 -28.71 13.27
C LYS A 10 22.71 -29.52 13.57
N LEU A 11 23.65 -29.58 12.62
CA LEU A 11 24.90 -30.36 12.72
C LEU A 11 26.05 -29.61 13.42
N PHE A 12 25.87 -28.33 13.75
CA PHE A 12 26.90 -27.50 14.37
C PHE A 12 26.42 -27.01 15.74
N GLN A 13 27.17 -27.37 16.78
CA GLN A 13 27.06 -26.75 18.10
C GLN A 13 28.44 -26.22 18.46
N GLU A 14 28.59 -24.91 18.41
CA GLU A 14 29.86 -24.27 18.75
C GLU A 14 29.64 -23.28 19.88
N LYS A 15 30.50 -23.37 20.88
CA LYS A 15 30.57 -22.46 22.01
C LYS A 15 31.83 -21.63 21.88
N TYR A 16 31.70 -20.33 22.06
CA TYR A 16 32.80 -19.39 21.96
C TYR A 16 32.70 -18.37 23.10
N MET A 17 33.86 -17.96 23.60
CA MET A 17 33.94 -16.90 24.60
C MET A 17 33.76 -15.56 23.91
N SER A 18 32.82 -14.76 24.41
CA SER A 18 32.54 -13.42 23.90
C SER A 18 32.88 -12.37 24.93
N LYS A 19 33.56 -11.32 24.48
CA LYS A 19 33.76 -10.10 25.24
C LYS A 19 32.56 -9.20 25.05
N VAL A 20 31.75 -9.09 26.09
CA VAL A 20 30.53 -8.29 26.12
C VAL A 20 30.82 -6.91 26.71
N THR A 21 30.50 -5.88 25.95
CA THR A 21 30.55 -4.47 26.30
C THR A 21 29.13 -3.92 26.38
N CYS A 22 28.73 -3.43 27.56
CA CYS A 22 27.43 -2.82 27.77
C CYS A 22 27.59 -1.34 28.09
N ARG A 23 26.91 -0.47 27.35
CA ARG A 23 26.73 0.95 27.68
C ARG A 23 25.24 1.21 27.87
N LYS A 24 24.79 1.29 29.12
CA LYS A 24 23.38 1.58 29.42
C LYS A 24 23.04 3.04 29.07
N PRO A 25 21.84 3.33 28.52
CA PRO A 25 20.78 2.40 28.10
C PRO A 25 20.89 1.94 26.62
N SER A 26 21.90 2.38 25.88
CA SER A 26 21.85 2.44 24.41
C SER A 26 22.56 1.31 23.66
N LEU A 27 23.45 0.54 24.30
CA LEU A 27 24.31 -0.40 23.56
C LEU A 27 24.63 -1.66 24.37
N VAL A 28 24.48 -2.81 23.73
CA VAL A 28 25.11 -4.08 24.14
C VAL A 28 25.84 -4.66 22.94
N GLN A 29 27.14 -4.83 23.04
CA GLN A 29 27.97 -5.39 21.98
C GLN A 29 28.70 -6.62 22.50
N ALA A 30 28.63 -7.74 21.78
CA ALA A 30 29.39 -8.94 22.08
C ALA A 30 30.29 -9.29 20.90
N VAL A 31 31.61 -9.32 21.17
CA VAL A 31 32.64 -9.68 20.20
C VAL A 31 33.18 -11.05 20.57
N ALA A 32 33.13 -12.00 19.64
CA ALA A 32 33.72 -13.32 19.82
C ALA A 32 35.24 -13.20 19.93
N ALA A 33 35.81 -13.73 21.00
CA ALA A 33 37.24 -13.67 21.28
C ALA A 33 37.96 -14.99 21.00
N ASP A 34 37.24 -16.11 20.97
CA ASP A 34 37.79 -17.47 20.79
C ASP A 34 36.81 -18.37 20.01
N ALA A 35 36.57 -18.03 18.74
CA ALA A 35 35.73 -18.83 17.85
C ALA A 35 36.61 -19.51 16.79
N LYS A 36 36.48 -20.84 16.61
CA LYS A 36 37.23 -21.56 15.56
C LYS A 36 36.57 -21.41 14.20
N LEU A 37 35.27 -21.13 14.20
CA LEU A 37 34.46 -20.94 13.01
C LEU A 37 34.60 -19.56 12.37
N PHE A 38 34.90 -18.53 13.16
CA PHE A 38 34.86 -17.13 12.74
C PHE A 38 36.21 -16.43 12.97
N ASN A 39 36.72 -15.72 11.97
CA ASN A 39 37.84 -14.79 12.12
C ASN A 39 37.42 -13.56 12.92
N ASP A 40 36.19 -13.09 12.68
CA ASP A 40 35.55 -12.02 13.44
C ASP A 40 34.06 -12.35 13.57
N MET A 41 33.48 -12.08 14.73
CA MET A 41 32.03 -12.12 14.92
C MET A 41 31.66 -11.11 15.99
N THR A 42 30.92 -10.10 15.58
CA THR A 42 30.45 -9.02 16.40
C THR A 42 28.92 -8.95 16.30
N THR A 43 28.26 -9.04 17.45
CA THR A 43 26.82 -8.82 17.58
C THR A 43 26.59 -7.52 18.34
N THR A 44 25.73 -6.67 17.81
CA THR A 44 25.47 -5.35 18.37
C THR A 44 23.98 -5.12 18.50
N TRP A 45 23.54 -4.81 19.72
CA TRP A 45 22.20 -4.37 20.05
C TRP A 45 22.24 -2.89 20.36
N LYS A 46 21.54 -2.07 19.58
CA LYS A 46 21.38 -0.64 19.84
C LYS A 46 19.94 -0.37 20.25
N PHE A 47 19.79 0.44 21.28
CA PHE A 47 18.48 0.83 21.82
C PHE A 47 18.30 2.33 21.64
N THR A 48 17.32 2.71 20.82
CA THR A 48 17.01 4.10 20.52
C THR A 48 15.63 4.43 21.08
N PRO A 49 15.49 5.40 22.01
CA PRO A 49 14.18 5.81 22.52
C PRO A 49 13.27 6.28 21.38
N ASN A 50 12.04 5.78 21.33
CA ASN A 50 11.04 6.27 20.39
C ASN A 50 10.32 7.46 21.03
N VAL A 51 10.82 8.67 20.75
CA VAL A 51 10.20 9.91 21.22
C VAL A 51 9.21 10.38 20.16
N PRO A 52 7.88 10.44 20.45
CA PRO A 52 6.90 10.91 19.48
C PRO A 52 7.22 12.37 19.07
N GLN A 53 7.42 12.62 17.77
CA GLN A 53 7.77 13.95 17.27
C GLN A 53 6.59 14.95 17.25
N SER A 54 5.36 14.52 17.56
CA SER A 54 4.19 15.40 17.56
C SER A 54 3.69 15.71 18.98
N LYS A 55 3.50 16.99 19.31
CA LYS A 55 2.78 17.48 20.52
C LYS A 55 1.29 17.12 20.57
N LEU A 56 0.83 16.16 19.75
CA LEU A 56 -0.55 15.71 19.65
C LEU A 56 -0.67 14.21 19.96
N SER A 57 0.02 13.74 21.01
CA SER A 57 -0.18 12.38 21.50
C SER A 57 -1.37 12.34 22.46
N LEU A 58 -2.32 11.44 22.18
CA LEU A 58 -3.37 11.00 23.10
C LEU A 58 -2.79 10.70 24.51
N PRO A 59 -3.55 10.89 25.61
CA PRO A 59 -3.06 10.73 26.98
C PRO A 59 -2.47 9.34 27.29
N SER A 60 -2.77 8.33 26.47
CA SER A 60 -2.35 6.93 26.68
C SER A 60 -0.93 6.60 26.20
N ALA A 61 -0.26 7.44 25.39
CA ALA A 61 1.09 7.15 24.90
C ALA A 61 2.19 7.47 25.94
N ALA A 62 1.86 8.20 27.00
CA ALA A 62 2.78 8.55 28.08
C ALA A 62 3.04 7.38 29.06
N ASP A 63 2.13 6.40 29.13
CA ASP A 63 2.21 5.30 30.08
C ASP A 63 3.06 4.11 29.59
N HIS A 64 3.43 4.08 28.30
CA HIS A 64 4.18 2.99 27.70
C HIS A 64 5.39 3.52 26.90
N PRO A 65 6.57 3.67 27.53
CA PRO A 65 7.78 4.06 26.82
C PRO A 65 8.15 2.99 25.78
N THR A 66 8.27 3.40 24.51
CA THR A 66 8.66 2.51 23.41
C THR A 66 10.11 2.79 23.00
N CYS A 67 10.80 1.76 22.48
CA CYS A 67 12.17 1.91 21.98
C CYS A 67 12.34 1.07 20.70
N TRP A 68 13.15 1.60 19.79
CA TRP A 68 13.66 0.87 18.65
C TRP A 68 14.86 0.05 19.09
N VAL A 69 14.87 -1.22 18.70
CA VAL A 69 15.98 -2.14 18.96
C VAL A 69 16.57 -2.54 17.62
N ASP A 70 17.76 -2.04 17.31
CA ASP A 70 18.52 -2.47 16.15
C ASP A 70 19.43 -3.62 16.55
N PHE A 71 19.27 -4.77 15.91
CA PHE A 71 20.16 -5.90 16.02
C PHE A 71 21.02 -6.01 14.77
N ASP A 72 22.34 -5.99 14.95
CA ASP A 72 23.33 -6.11 13.88
C ASP A 72 24.26 -7.29 14.18
N ILE A 73 24.52 -8.11 13.17
CA ILE A 73 25.49 -9.21 13.22
C ILE A 73 26.48 -8.99 12.07
N SER A 74 27.73 -8.75 12.43
CA SER A 74 28.87 -8.68 11.51
C SER A 74 29.80 -9.87 11.78
N PHE A 75 30.17 -10.64 10.77
CA PHE A 75 31.05 -11.80 10.95
C PHE A 75 31.88 -12.09 9.69
N ASP A 76 32.99 -12.79 9.89
CA ASP A 76 33.84 -13.35 8.84
C ASP A 76 34.18 -14.80 9.17
N PHE A 77 33.96 -15.72 8.24
CA PHE A 77 34.22 -17.15 8.46
C PHE A 77 35.68 -17.49 8.21
N ALA A 78 36.26 -18.33 9.08
CA ALA A 78 37.65 -18.79 8.92
C ALA A 78 37.85 -19.71 7.70
N SER A 79 36.79 -20.32 7.16
CA SER A 79 36.85 -21.27 6.05
C SER A 79 36.01 -20.82 4.85
N PRO A 80 36.58 -20.83 3.62
CA PRO A 80 35.86 -20.52 2.39
C PRO A 80 34.63 -21.41 2.14
N LEU A 81 34.66 -22.67 2.60
CA LEU A 81 33.53 -23.60 2.48
C LEU A 81 32.35 -23.18 3.38
N HIS A 82 32.62 -22.64 4.58
CA HIS A 82 31.59 -22.12 5.47
C HIS A 82 31.02 -20.79 4.96
N ALA A 83 31.85 -19.94 4.34
CA ALA A 83 31.39 -18.70 3.70
C ALA A 83 30.48 -18.95 2.49
N GLN A 84 30.69 -20.03 1.73
CA GLN A 84 29.79 -20.42 0.63
C GLN A 84 28.50 -21.07 1.14
N ALA A 85 28.56 -21.79 2.26
CA ALA A 85 27.38 -22.35 2.91
C ALA A 85 26.51 -21.28 3.58
N SER A 86 27.12 -20.23 4.13
CA SER A 86 26.43 -19.25 4.99
C SER A 86 25.32 -18.48 4.30
N THR A 87 25.39 -18.25 2.98
CA THR A 87 24.32 -17.60 2.22
C THR A 87 23.00 -18.38 2.25
N VAL A 88 23.04 -19.71 2.42
CA VAL A 88 21.84 -20.56 2.52
C VAL A 88 21.31 -20.63 3.96
N PHE A 89 22.16 -20.38 4.96
CA PHE A 89 21.83 -20.61 6.38
C PHE A 89 21.68 -19.33 7.21
N PHE A 90 22.07 -18.17 6.68
CA PHE A 90 22.11 -16.90 7.41
C PHE A 90 20.73 -16.46 7.91
N ASP A 91 19.70 -16.53 7.06
CA ASP A 91 18.32 -16.16 7.41
C ASP A 91 17.77 -17.02 8.56
N GLN A 92 18.16 -18.29 8.64
CA GLN A 92 17.69 -19.16 9.72
C GLN A 92 18.41 -18.87 11.04
N VAL A 93 19.71 -18.57 11.02
CA VAL A 93 20.47 -18.26 12.23
C VAL A 93 20.06 -16.90 12.80
N SER A 94 19.89 -15.88 11.95
CA SER A 94 19.42 -14.56 12.39
C SER A 94 18.02 -14.64 13.03
N LYS A 95 17.09 -15.35 12.40
CA LYS A 95 15.75 -15.61 12.95
C LYS A 95 15.78 -16.34 14.27
N MET A 96 16.63 -17.36 14.42
CA MET A 96 16.77 -18.09 15.69
C MET A 96 17.33 -17.21 16.81
N MET A 97 18.34 -16.38 16.52
CA MET A 97 18.93 -15.47 17.52
C MET A 97 17.94 -14.37 17.92
N LEU A 98 17.19 -13.82 16.95
CA LEU A 98 16.15 -12.83 17.21
C LEU A 98 15.01 -13.46 18.02
N GLN A 99 14.53 -14.64 17.64
CA GLN A 99 13.46 -15.34 18.36
C GLN A 99 13.88 -15.65 19.80
N ALA A 100 15.11 -16.14 20.02
CA ALA A 100 15.62 -16.39 21.37
C ALA A 100 15.68 -15.11 22.22
N PHE A 101 15.98 -13.96 21.61
CA PHE A 101 15.90 -12.66 22.26
C PHE A 101 14.45 -12.27 22.60
N VAL A 102 13.54 -12.38 21.62
CA VAL A 102 12.09 -12.09 21.76
C VAL A 102 11.49 -12.95 22.88
N ASP A 103 11.74 -14.26 22.87
CA ASP A 103 11.24 -15.22 23.87
C ASP A 103 11.76 -14.87 25.28
N ARG A 104 13.03 -14.47 25.38
CA ARG A 104 13.63 -14.04 26.64
C ARG A 104 13.05 -12.72 27.13
N CYS A 105 12.78 -11.79 26.21
CA CYS A 105 12.07 -10.56 26.52
C CYS A 105 10.67 -10.85 27.06
N HIS A 106 9.88 -11.72 26.42
CA HIS A 106 8.56 -12.14 26.90
C HIS A 106 8.61 -12.83 28.27
N THR A 107 9.66 -13.59 28.54
CA THR A 107 9.83 -14.30 29.82
C THR A 107 10.10 -13.35 30.99
N HIS A 108 10.85 -12.27 30.75
CA HIS A 108 11.26 -11.33 31.81
C HIS A 108 10.44 -10.03 31.85
N HIS A 109 9.76 -9.67 30.76
CA HIS A 109 9.01 -8.43 30.60
C HIS A 109 7.74 -8.64 29.76
N THR A 110 6.65 -7.99 30.15
CA THR A 110 5.42 -7.93 29.33
C THR A 110 5.60 -6.91 28.19
N MET A 111 6.39 -7.29 27.18
CA MET A 111 6.74 -6.44 26.04
C MET A 111 6.08 -6.98 24.76
N MET A 112 5.44 -6.12 23.96
CA MET A 112 5.02 -6.45 22.60
C MET A 112 6.14 -6.07 21.61
N LEU A 113 6.54 -7.01 20.77
CA LEU A 113 7.57 -6.84 19.74
C LEU A 113 6.91 -6.97 18.37
N TYR A 114 7.16 -6.00 17.49
CA TYR A 114 6.82 -6.08 16.07
C TYR A 114 8.14 -6.31 15.31
N SER A 115 8.34 -7.48 14.69
CA SER A 115 9.52 -7.71 13.86
C SER A 115 9.37 -6.98 12.53
N CYS A 116 10.29 -6.07 12.24
CA CYS A 116 10.43 -5.45 10.93
C CYS A 116 11.73 -5.96 10.30
N ASP A 117 11.75 -7.22 9.88
CA ASP A 117 13.00 -7.91 9.54
C ASP A 117 13.58 -7.56 8.16
N TYR A 118 12.92 -6.74 7.33
CA TYR A 118 13.34 -6.57 5.93
C TYR A 118 13.13 -5.18 5.31
N ASP A 119 12.85 -4.14 6.11
CA ASP A 119 12.38 -2.85 5.56
C ASP A 119 13.44 -1.74 5.48
N ARG A 120 14.74 -2.10 5.39
CA ARG A 120 15.81 -1.09 5.32
C ARG A 120 16.00 -0.48 3.92
N GLY A 121 15.52 -1.14 2.88
CA GLY A 121 15.67 -0.71 1.49
C GLY A 121 14.33 -0.68 0.76
N VAL A 122 14.14 0.34 -0.10
CA VAL A 122 12.90 0.51 -0.89
C VAL A 122 12.66 -0.67 -1.84
N ASN A 123 13.75 -1.32 -2.27
CA ASN A 123 13.76 -2.42 -3.24
C ASN A 123 13.98 -3.81 -2.58
N THR A 124 13.67 -3.97 -1.30
CA THR A 124 13.85 -5.26 -0.62
C THR A 124 12.74 -6.25 -0.98
N PHE A 125 13.13 -7.45 -1.40
CA PHE A 125 12.23 -8.56 -1.67
C PHE A 125 11.92 -9.39 -0.42
N SER A 126 10.69 -9.86 -0.33
CA SER A 126 10.24 -10.86 0.63
C SER A 126 10.78 -12.24 0.28
N PRO A 127 10.81 -13.20 1.23
CA PRO A 127 11.17 -14.59 0.95
C PRO A 127 10.31 -15.23 -0.15
N GLU A 128 9.09 -14.73 -0.37
CA GLU A 128 8.18 -15.15 -1.44
C GLU A 128 8.44 -14.45 -2.79
N GLY A 129 9.43 -13.55 -2.86
CA GLY A 129 9.82 -12.83 -4.07
C GLY A 129 9.00 -11.58 -4.38
N ARG A 130 8.30 -10.99 -3.39
CA ARG A 130 7.49 -9.78 -3.56
C ARG A 130 8.16 -8.56 -2.94
N LEU A 131 7.95 -7.36 -3.48
CA LEU A 131 8.51 -6.13 -2.91
C LEU A 131 7.70 -5.69 -1.68
N PHE A 132 8.35 -5.58 -0.52
CA PHE A 132 7.66 -5.21 0.73
C PHE A 132 6.96 -3.86 0.65
N GLN A 133 7.62 -2.85 0.06
CA GLN A 133 7.06 -1.50 -0.07
C GLN A 133 5.76 -1.48 -0.91
N VAL A 134 5.67 -2.33 -1.93
CA VAL A 134 4.46 -2.45 -2.76
C VAL A 134 3.34 -3.12 -1.98
N GLU A 135 3.64 -4.19 -1.24
CA GLU A 135 2.67 -4.86 -0.37
C GLU A 135 2.11 -3.90 0.69
N TYR A 136 2.97 -3.09 1.32
CA TYR A 136 2.52 -2.08 2.28
C TYR A 136 1.63 -1.01 1.62
N ALA A 137 1.94 -0.59 0.40
CA ALA A 137 1.09 0.33 -0.35
C ALA A 137 -0.28 -0.29 -0.67
N ILE A 138 -0.33 -1.57 -1.05
CA ILE A 138 -1.58 -2.29 -1.31
C ILE A 138 -2.42 -2.40 -0.02
N GLU A 139 -1.81 -2.73 1.11
CA GLU A 139 -2.51 -2.76 2.39
C GLU A 139 -3.00 -1.37 2.83
N ALA A 140 -2.26 -0.30 2.54
CA ALA A 140 -2.70 1.07 2.83
C ALA A 140 -3.98 1.46 2.06
N ILE A 141 -4.19 0.91 0.86
CA ILE A 141 -5.40 1.15 0.06
C ILE A 141 -6.64 0.59 0.76
N LYS A 142 -6.51 -0.53 1.49
CA LYS A 142 -7.61 -1.09 2.29
C LYS A 142 -8.02 -0.20 3.45
N LEU A 143 -7.22 0.81 3.81
CA LEU A 143 -7.63 1.81 4.80
C LEU A 143 -8.38 3.00 4.15
N GLY A 144 -8.39 3.08 2.82
CA GLY A 144 -9.06 4.11 2.05
C GLY A 144 -10.58 4.01 2.07
N THR A 145 -11.25 5.11 1.71
CA THR A 145 -12.70 5.15 1.49
C THR A 145 -13.10 4.23 0.33
N THR A 146 -14.28 3.62 0.42
CA THR A 146 -14.71 2.65 -0.59
C THR A 146 -15.08 3.35 -1.91
N ALA A 147 -14.62 2.79 -3.02
CA ALA A 147 -14.97 3.20 -4.37
C ALA A 147 -15.36 1.99 -5.21
N ILE A 148 -16.41 2.13 -6.01
CA ILE A 148 -17.00 1.06 -6.82
C ILE A 148 -17.11 1.56 -8.26
N GLY A 149 -16.68 0.73 -9.21
CA GLY A 149 -16.89 0.95 -10.64
C GLY A 149 -17.69 -0.20 -11.25
N VAL A 150 -18.67 0.13 -12.08
CA VAL A 150 -19.51 -0.84 -12.81
C VAL A 150 -19.59 -0.44 -14.28
N GLN A 151 -19.14 -1.33 -15.16
CA GLN A 151 -19.19 -1.19 -16.61
C GLN A 151 -20.41 -1.91 -17.18
N THR A 152 -21.17 -1.18 -17.97
CA THR A 152 -22.32 -1.67 -18.73
C THR A 152 -22.09 -1.47 -20.23
N SER A 153 -23.04 -1.92 -21.06
CA SER A 153 -23.01 -1.65 -22.49
C SER A 153 -23.34 -0.19 -22.84
N GLU A 154 -24.04 0.52 -21.95
CA GLU A 154 -24.48 1.91 -22.12
C GLU A 154 -23.44 2.93 -21.62
N GLY A 155 -22.60 2.53 -20.66
CA GLY A 155 -21.60 3.41 -20.06
C GLY A 155 -20.88 2.78 -18.88
N VAL A 156 -20.16 3.59 -18.11
CA VAL A 156 -19.52 3.17 -16.86
C VAL A 156 -19.95 4.10 -15.73
N VAL A 157 -20.30 3.53 -14.59
CA VAL A 157 -20.68 4.25 -13.37
C VAL A 157 -19.56 4.11 -12.35
N LEU A 158 -19.19 5.23 -11.72
CA LEU A 158 -18.29 5.30 -10.57
C LEU A 158 -19.08 5.82 -9.38
N ALA A 159 -19.08 5.09 -8.27
CA ALA A 159 -19.68 5.50 -7.01
C ALA A 159 -18.63 5.48 -5.90
N VAL A 160 -18.54 6.56 -5.12
CA VAL A 160 -17.54 6.69 -4.05
C VAL A 160 -18.17 7.16 -2.76
N GLU A 161 -17.66 6.62 -1.66
CA GLU A 161 -17.94 7.07 -0.30
C GLU A 161 -17.08 8.30 0.04
N LYS A 162 -17.71 9.35 0.56
CA LYS A 162 -17.07 10.51 1.19
C LYS A 162 -17.24 10.42 2.71
N ARG A 163 -16.13 10.21 3.41
CA ARG A 163 -16.11 10.27 4.89
C ARG A 163 -15.99 11.71 5.35
N VAL A 164 -17.09 12.25 5.85
CA VAL A 164 -17.14 13.60 6.44
C VAL A 164 -16.93 13.48 7.94
N SER A 165 -15.73 13.78 8.42
CA SER A 165 -15.37 13.59 9.83
C SER A 165 -15.98 14.62 10.78
N SER A 166 -16.41 15.79 10.26
CA SER A 166 -16.94 16.89 11.05
C SER A 166 -17.99 17.65 10.26
N THR A 167 -19.01 18.16 10.95
CA THR A 167 -20.04 19.04 10.37
C THR A 167 -19.48 20.36 9.86
N LEU A 168 -18.26 20.73 10.27
CA LEU A 168 -17.55 21.92 9.80
C LEU A 168 -16.83 21.70 8.46
N LEU A 169 -16.71 20.44 8.02
CA LEU A 169 -16.04 20.08 6.78
C LEU A 169 -17.02 20.23 5.61
N GLU A 170 -16.66 21.09 4.67
CA GLU A 170 -17.45 21.33 3.47
C GLU A 170 -17.36 20.11 2.52
N PRO A 171 -18.45 19.34 2.29
CA PRO A 171 -18.38 18.08 1.54
C PRO A 171 -18.03 18.27 0.06
N SER A 172 -18.30 19.45 -0.50
CA SER A 172 -17.95 19.80 -1.88
C SER A 172 -16.43 19.91 -2.10
N SER A 173 -15.66 20.20 -1.05
CA SER A 173 -14.19 20.28 -1.11
C SER A 173 -13.49 18.91 -1.17
N ILE A 174 -14.20 17.83 -0.83
CA ILE A 174 -13.66 16.47 -0.84
C ILE A 174 -13.86 15.89 -2.24
N GLU A 175 -12.78 15.87 -3.01
CA GLU A 175 -12.75 15.29 -4.35
C GLU A 175 -12.24 13.85 -4.30
N LYS A 176 -13.11 12.90 -4.63
CA LYS A 176 -12.78 11.47 -4.75
C LYS A 176 -13.02 10.92 -6.16
N ILE A 177 -13.81 11.63 -6.95
CA ILE A 177 -13.91 11.43 -8.39
C ILE A 177 -13.32 12.68 -9.06
N MET A 178 -12.44 12.48 -10.02
CA MET A 178 -11.76 13.55 -10.76
C MET A 178 -11.83 13.27 -12.26
N GLU A 179 -12.05 14.32 -13.02
CA GLU A 179 -12.01 14.30 -14.48
C GLU A 179 -10.56 14.30 -14.97
N ILE A 180 -10.23 13.44 -15.94
CA ILE A 180 -8.94 13.40 -16.63
C ILE A 180 -9.04 14.08 -17.99
N ASP A 181 -10.08 13.77 -18.75
CA ASP A 181 -10.40 14.38 -20.05
C ASP A 181 -11.92 14.28 -20.26
N GLU A 182 -12.45 14.88 -21.32
CA GLU A 182 -13.90 14.92 -21.58
C GLU A 182 -14.53 13.51 -21.54
N HIS A 183 -13.86 12.47 -22.05
CA HIS A 183 -14.36 11.09 -22.10
C HIS A 183 -13.75 10.17 -21.03
N LEU A 184 -12.99 10.72 -20.07
CA LEU A 184 -12.21 9.97 -19.08
C LEU A 184 -12.38 10.53 -17.67
N GLY A 185 -12.76 9.67 -16.74
CA GLY A 185 -12.81 9.99 -15.32
C GLY A 185 -12.12 8.95 -14.46
N CYS A 186 -11.79 9.33 -13.23
CA CYS A 186 -11.12 8.46 -12.29
C CYS A 186 -11.74 8.57 -10.90
N ALA A 187 -11.98 7.43 -10.26
CA ALA A 187 -12.27 7.35 -8.83
C ALA A 187 -11.02 6.88 -8.07
N VAL A 188 -10.80 7.41 -6.87
CA VAL A 188 -9.56 7.20 -6.10
C VAL A 188 -9.84 6.56 -4.74
N SER A 189 -9.00 5.60 -4.33
CA SER A 189 -9.00 5.06 -2.96
C SER A 189 -7.60 4.93 -2.40
N GLY A 190 -7.43 5.26 -1.11
CA GLY A 190 -6.14 5.42 -0.45
C GLY A 190 -5.78 6.89 -0.27
N MET A 191 -4.50 7.23 -0.44
CA MET A 191 -3.95 8.57 -0.22
C MET A 191 -4.33 9.52 -1.37
N THR A 192 -5.30 10.42 -1.13
CA THR A 192 -5.75 11.40 -2.15
C THR A 192 -4.62 12.35 -2.60
N ALA A 193 -3.62 12.60 -1.74
CA ALA A 193 -2.48 13.45 -2.09
C ALA A 193 -1.66 12.86 -3.24
N ASP A 194 -1.37 11.55 -3.18
CA ASP A 194 -0.68 10.81 -4.23
C ASP A 194 -1.54 10.74 -5.51
N ALA A 195 -2.85 10.55 -5.35
CA ALA A 195 -3.80 10.49 -6.46
C ALA A 195 -3.77 11.75 -7.34
N ARG A 196 -3.67 12.93 -6.73
CA ARG A 196 -3.63 14.21 -7.47
C ARG A 196 -2.46 14.28 -8.44
N THR A 197 -1.28 13.83 -8.02
CA THR A 197 -0.09 13.79 -8.88
C THR A 197 -0.28 12.84 -10.07
N MET A 198 -0.86 11.66 -9.81
CA MET A 198 -1.13 10.68 -10.87
C MET A 198 -2.16 11.17 -11.89
N ILE A 199 -3.21 11.85 -11.41
CA ILE A 199 -4.28 12.39 -12.26
C ILE A 199 -3.79 13.57 -13.08
N GLU A 200 -2.96 14.44 -12.51
CA GLU A 200 -2.34 15.54 -13.26
C GLU A 200 -1.42 15.02 -14.37
N HIS A 201 -0.63 13.98 -14.08
CA HIS A 201 0.15 13.30 -15.11
C HIS A 201 -0.73 12.72 -16.23
N ALA A 202 -1.86 12.08 -15.87
CA ALA A 202 -2.82 11.57 -16.84
C ALA A 202 -3.42 12.67 -17.72
N ARG A 203 -3.77 13.83 -17.14
CA ARG A 203 -4.27 15.01 -17.86
C ARG A 203 -3.26 15.52 -18.88
N VAL A 204 -2.00 15.70 -18.44
CA VAL A 204 -0.91 16.13 -19.33
C VAL A 204 -0.70 15.12 -20.46
N ALA A 205 -0.71 13.82 -20.16
CA ALA A 205 -0.58 12.77 -21.17
C ALA A 205 -1.74 12.80 -22.19
N ALA A 206 -2.99 12.98 -21.73
CA ALA A 206 -4.16 13.09 -22.58
C ALA A 206 -4.08 14.31 -23.51
N GLN A 207 -3.74 15.48 -22.98
CA GLN A 207 -3.63 16.70 -23.79
C GLN A 207 -2.45 16.65 -24.76
N ASN A 208 -1.30 16.07 -24.36
CA ASN A 208 -0.17 15.89 -25.26
C ASN A 208 -0.49 14.95 -26.43
N HIS A 209 -1.23 13.87 -26.16
CA HIS A 209 -1.68 12.95 -27.20
C HIS A 209 -2.63 13.65 -28.18
N ARG A 210 -3.63 14.38 -27.66
CA ARG A 210 -4.56 15.17 -28.46
C ARG A 210 -3.84 16.23 -29.28
N PHE A 211 -2.83 16.90 -28.73
CA PHE A 211 -2.02 17.87 -29.45
C PHE A 211 -1.20 17.25 -30.58
N THR A 212 -0.65 16.05 -30.37
CA THR A 212 0.27 15.40 -31.33
C THR A 212 -0.47 14.68 -32.45
N TYR A 213 -1.56 13.99 -32.11
CA TYR A 213 -2.26 13.08 -33.03
C TYR A 213 -3.66 13.56 -33.42
N ASP A 214 -4.14 14.66 -32.83
CA ASP A 214 -5.49 15.22 -33.05
C ASP A 214 -6.64 14.22 -32.76
N GLU A 215 -6.38 13.27 -31.85
CA GLU A 215 -7.34 12.26 -31.42
C GLU A 215 -7.38 12.09 -29.89
N LYS A 216 -8.53 11.63 -29.40
CA LYS A 216 -8.75 11.37 -27.96
C LYS A 216 -7.88 10.20 -27.49
N LEU A 217 -7.26 10.34 -26.32
CA LEU A 217 -6.43 9.28 -25.74
C LEU A 217 -7.28 8.07 -25.36
N LYS A 218 -6.86 6.86 -25.76
CA LYS A 218 -7.54 5.60 -25.38
C LYS A 218 -7.49 5.37 -23.88
N VAL A 219 -8.53 4.75 -23.31
CA VAL A 219 -8.64 4.53 -21.84
C VAL A 219 -7.49 3.68 -21.32
N GLU A 220 -7.15 2.63 -22.07
CA GLU A 220 -6.01 1.77 -21.78
C GLU A 220 -4.67 2.54 -21.79
N SER A 221 -4.47 3.40 -22.79
CA SER A 221 -3.23 4.20 -22.89
C SER A 221 -3.11 5.23 -21.76
N ALA A 222 -4.22 5.82 -21.32
CA ALA A 222 -4.24 6.71 -20.16
C ALA A 222 -3.88 5.96 -18.87
N THR A 223 -4.41 4.75 -18.72
CA THR A 223 -4.13 3.87 -17.58
C THR A 223 -2.67 3.44 -17.56
N GLN A 224 -2.14 3.02 -18.71
CA GLN A 224 -0.73 2.64 -18.87
C GLN A 224 0.21 3.80 -18.49
N SER A 225 -0.05 5.02 -18.98
CA SER A 225 0.75 6.20 -18.65
C SER A 225 0.84 6.45 -17.13
N VAL A 226 -0.25 6.20 -16.41
CA VAL A 226 -0.31 6.35 -14.96
C VAL A 226 0.44 5.22 -14.24
N CYS A 227 0.32 3.98 -14.73
CA CYS A 227 1.07 2.84 -14.22
C CYS A 227 2.58 2.97 -14.45
N ASP A 228 3.00 3.48 -15.61
CA ASP A 228 4.39 3.76 -15.94
C ASP A 228 4.99 4.80 -14.99
N LEU A 229 4.19 5.80 -14.56
CA LEU A 229 4.59 6.74 -13.51
C LEU A 229 4.68 6.04 -12.14
N ALA A 230 3.74 5.15 -11.82
CA ALA A 230 3.70 4.45 -10.53
C ALA A 230 4.93 3.57 -10.29
N LEU A 231 5.56 3.05 -11.35
CA LEU A 231 6.80 2.27 -11.27
C LEU A 231 8.07 3.08 -10.97
N ARG A 232 8.02 4.42 -11.06
CA ARG A 232 9.22 5.28 -10.91
C ARG A 232 9.61 5.56 -9.45
N PHE A 233 9.56 4.54 -8.60
CA PHE A 233 10.02 4.61 -7.23
C PHE A 233 11.25 3.70 -7.02
N GLY A 234 12.10 4.07 -6.06
CA GLY A 234 13.29 3.28 -5.71
C GLY A 234 14.55 4.14 -5.63
N GLU A 235 15.68 3.50 -5.37
CA GLU A 235 16.99 4.11 -5.49
C GLU A 235 17.43 3.98 -6.95
N GLY A 236 17.56 5.10 -7.66
CA GLY A 236 17.81 5.14 -9.10
C GLY A 236 18.87 4.13 -9.54
N ALA A 237 18.46 3.23 -10.44
CA ALA A 237 19.39 2.40 -11.19
C ALA A 237 20.06 3.26 -12.27
N ASP A 238 21.29 2.92 -12.63
CA ASP A 238 22.10 3.66 -13.61
C ASP A 238 21.33 3.92 -14.92
N GLY A 239 20.88 5.17 -15.12
CA GLY A 239 20.26 5.62 -16.37
C GLY A 239 18.83 6.18 -16.25
N GLU A 240 18.13 5.97 -15.13
CA GLU A 240 16.81 6.57 -14.86
C GLU A 240 16.83 7.37 -13.55
N GLU A 241 16.42 8.64 -13.61
CA GLU A 241 16.20 9.42 -12.39
C GLU A 241 15.02 8.82 -11.62
N SER A 242 15.30 8.15 -10.51
CA SER A 242 14.26 7.76 -9.56
C SER A 242 13.67 9.02 -8.92
N ILE A 243 12.43 9.34 -9.27
CA ILE A 243 11.77 10.57 -8.81
C ILE A 243 11.20 10.37 -7.40
N MET A 244 10.90 9.13 -6.99
CA MET A 244 10.13 8.86 -5.77
C MET A 244 10.83 7.91 -4.79
N SER A 245 10.83 8.30 -3.51
CA SER A 245 11.43 7.54 -2.41
C SER A 245 10.54 6.41 -1.87
N ARG A 246 9.28 6.33 -2.31
CA ARG A 246 8.30 5.30 -1.94
C ARG A 246 7.27 5.12 -3.07
N PRO A 247 6.61 3.96 -3.18
CA PRO A 247 5.48 3.80 -4.08
C PRO A 247 4.29 4.68 -3.66
N PHE A 248 3.38 4.92 -4.61
CA PHE A 248 2.12 5.61 -4.33
C PHE A 248 1.21 4.75 -3.45
N GLY A 249 0.54 5.38 -2.49
CA GLY A 249 -0.42 4.71 -1.59
C GLY A 249 -1.87 4.79 -2.08
N VAL A 250 -2.11 4.64 -3.38
CA VAL A 250 -3.43 4.82 -4.00
C VAL A 250 -3.71 3.77 -5.07
N ALA A 251 -4.96 3.29 -5.12
CA ALA A 251 -5.51 2.59 -6.28
C ALA A 251 -6.47 3.53 -7.03
N LEU A 252 -6.50 3.35 -8.34
CA LEU A 252 -7.33 4.14 -9.24
C LEU A 252 -8.32 3.23 -9.98
N LEU A 253 -9.56 3.68 -10.08
CA LEU A 253 -10.56 3.15 -11.00
C LEU A 253 -10.73 4.15 -12.14
N ILE A 254 -10.14 3.84 -13.29
CA ILE A 254 -10.19 4.70 -14.47
C ILE A 254 -11.33 4.21 -15.36
N ALA A 255 -12.30 5.08 -15.59
CA ALA A 255 -13.46 4.82 -16.43
C ALA A 255 -13.44 5.75 -17.64
N GLY A 256 -13.77 5.20 -18.80
CA GLY A 256 -13.88 6.01 -20.01
C GLY A 256 -14.67 5.33 -21.10
N VAL A 257 -14.96 6.10 -22.15
CA VAL A 257 -15.58 5.60 -23.38
C VAL A 257 -14.65 5.95 -24.53
N ASP A 258 -14.16 4.93 -25.23
CA ASP A 258 -13.37 5.08 -26.44
C ASP A 258 -13.99 4.30 -27.61
N GLU A 259 -13.26 4.14 -28.71
CA GLU A 259 -13.70 3.40 -29.90
C GLU A 259 -14.09 1.94 -29.61
N ASN A 260 -13.56 1.35 -28.54
CA ASN A 260 -13.88 0.00 -28.10
C ASN A 260 -15.08 -0.04 -27.14
N GLY A 261 -15.77 1.09 -26.95
CA GLY A 261 -16.93 1.25 -26.08
C GLY A 261 -16.56 1.64 -24.64
N PRO A 262 -17.50 1.46 -23.69
CA PRO A 262 -17.27 1.75 -22.28
C PRO A 262 -16.25 0.79 -21.65
N GLN A 263 -15.26 1.32 -20.96
CA GLN A 263 -14.18 0.55 -20.34
C GLN A 263 -13.91 1.00 -18.91
N LEU A 264 -13.61 0.03 -18.04
CA LEU A 264 -13.20 0.26 -16.66
C LEU A 264 -11.88 -0.46 -16.40
N PHE A 265 -10.90 0.28 -15.91
CA PHE A 265 -9.59 -0.24 -15.52
C PHE A 265 -9.33 -0.01 -14.04
N HIS A 266 -8.70 -1.00 -13.42
CA HIS A 266 -8.15 -0.90 -12.08
C HIS A 266 -6.63 -0.80 -12.20
N ALA A 267 -6.05 0.27 -11.66
CA ALA A 267 -4.61 0.44 -11.54
C ALA A 267 -4.21 0.40 -10.07
N ASP A 268 -3.20 -0.42 -9.77
CA ASP A 268 -2.67 -0.62 -8.43
C ASP A 268 -1.26 0.02 -8.30
N PRO A 269 -0.74 0.19 -7.08
CA PRO A 269 0.55 0.86 -6.88
C PRO A 269 1.74 -0.01 -7.30
N SER A 270 1.51 -1.26 -7.74
CA SER A 270 2.56 -2.11 -8.32
C SER A 270 2.90 -1.71 -9.75
N GLY A 271 2.16 -0.74 -10.33
CA GLY A 271 2.29 -0.39 -11.74
C GLY A 271 1.59 -1.38 -12.67
N THR A 272 0.70 -2.21 -12.14
CA THR A 272 -0.10 -3.13 -12.94
C THR A 272 -1.52 -2.60 -13.09
N PHE A 273 -2.10 -2.81 -14.27
CA PHE A 273 -3.50 -2.52 -14.52
C PHE A 273 -4.23 -3.69 -15.14
N MET A 274 -5.52 -3.79 -14.82
CA MET A 274 -6.39 -4.82 -15.38
C MET A 274 -7.75 -4.23 -15.74
N LYS A 275 -8.31 -4.71 -16.86
CA LYS A 275 -9.65 -4.36 -17.30
C LYS A 275 -10.69 -5.16 -16.49
N TYR A 276 -11.68 -4.46 -15.95
CA TYR A 276 -12.75 -5.06 -15.14
C TYR A 276 -14.14 -4.74 -15.71
N GLN A 277 -15.09 -5.64 -15.44
CA GLN A 277 -16.52 -5.41 -15.65
C GLN A 277 -17.15 -4.70 -14.45
N ALA A 278 -16.77 -5.10 -13.25
CA ALA A 278 -17.11 -4.39 -12.02
C ALA A 278 -15.99 -4.63 -11.01
N LYS A 279 -15.62 -3.60 -10.26
CA LYS A 279 -14.53 -3.65 -9.28
C LYS A 279 -14.81 -2.71 -8.11
N ALA A 280 -14.56 -3.20 -6.91
CA ALA A 280 -14.51 -2.38 -5.70
C ALA A 280 -13.06 -2.25 -5.18
N ILE A 281 -12.73 -1.07 -4.65
CA ILE A 281 -11.47 -0.77 -3.96
C ILE A 281 -11.75 0.00 -2.65
N GLY A 282 -10.78 0.01 -1.73
CA GLY A 282 -10.92 0.64 -0.41
C GLY A 282 -11.28 -0.34 0.71
N SER A 283 -11.68 0.19 1.86
CA SER A 283 -11.89 -0.61 3.08
C SER A 283 -13.04 -1.61 2.98
N GLY A 284 -14.12 -1.25 2.29
CA GLY A 284 -15.26 -2.13 2.06
C GLY A 284 -15.09 -3.08 0.86
N SER A 285 -13.91 -3.14 0.24
CA SER A 285 -13.75 -3.80 -1.08
C SER A 285 -14.05 -5.29 -1.10
N GLU A 286 -13.69 -6.06 -0.07
CA GLU A 286 -13.94 -7.52 -0.03
C GLU A 286 -15.44 -7.85 0.03
N GLY A 287 -16.19 -7.16 0.90
CA GLY A 287 -17.64 -7.29 1.00
C GLY A 287 -18.33 -6.81 -0.27
N ALA A 288 -17.95 -5.63 -0.76
CA ALA A 288 -18.51 -5.04 -1.98
C ALA A 288 -18.27 -5.92 -3.21
N GLN A 289 -17.05 -6.48 -3.36
CA GLN A 289 -16.73 -7.35 -4.49
C GLN A 289 -17.57 -8.63 -4.48
N THR A 290 -17.85 -9.18 -3.31
CA THR A 290 -18.69 -10.38 -3.17
C THR A 290 -20.13 -10.12 -3.58
N GLU A 291 -20.68 -8.95 -3.25
CA GLU A 291 -22.04 -8.57 -3.66
C GLU A 291 -22.10 -8.25 -5.16
N LEU A 292 -21.11 -7.53 -5.68
CA LEU A 292 -20.99 -7.26 -7.12
C LEU A 292 -20.95 -8.57 -7.92
N GLN A 293 -20.22 -9.59 -7.46
CA GLN A 293 -20.17 -10.89 -8.15
C GLN A 293 -21.53 -11.62 -8.21
N LYS A 294 -22.45 -11.36 -7.26
CA LYS A 294 -23.76 -12.02 -7.19
C LYS A 294 -24.79 -11.33 -8.06
N GLU A 295 -24.83 -10.00 -8.02
CA GLU A 295 -25.89 -9.19 -8.63
C GLU A 295 -25.51 -8.70 -10.05
N TYR A 296 -24.21 -8.62 -10.38
CA TYR A 296 -23.76 -8.14 -11.67
C TYR A 296 -24.09 -9.11 -12.81
N HIS A 297 -24.53 -8.56 -13.93
CA HIS A 297 -24.70 -9.28 -15.18
C HIS A 297 -24.49 -8.34 -16.39
N LYS A 298 -23.98 -8.87 -17.51
CA LYS A 298 -23.49 -8.05 -18.63
C LYS A 298 -24.56 -7.22 -19.35
N SER A 299 -25.82 -7.62 -19.27
CA SER A 299 -26.94 -6.97 -19.96
C SER A 299 -27.67 -5.93 -19.11
N MET A 300 -27.07 -5.49 -18.01
CA MET A 300 -27.64 -4.47 -17.16
C MET A 300 -27.59 -3.08 -17.80
N THR A 301 -28.64 -2.31 -17.55
CA THR A 301 -28.75 -0.91 -17.99
C THR A 301 -27.93 0.02 -17.09
N LEU A 302 -27.67 1.24 -17.54
CA LEU A 302 -26.96 2.24 -16.73
C LEU A 302 -27.70 2.54 -15.42
N LYS A 303 -29.04 2.62 -15.46
CA LYS A 303 -29.87 2.86 -14.27
C LYS A 303 -29.80 1.72 -13.26
N GLU A 304 -29.78 0.47 -13.73
CA GLU A 304 -29.60 -0.70 -12.86
C GLU A 304 -28.19 -0.71 -12.24
N ALA A 305 -27.17 -0.34 -13.01
CA ALA A 305 -25.81 -0.22 -12.50
C ALA A 305 -25.65 0.88 -11.45
N GLU A 306 -26.32 2.02 -11.60
CA GLU A 306 -26.38 3.07 -10.58
C GLU A 306 -27.00 2.56 -9.28
N THR A 307 -28.16 1.90 -9.37
CA THR A 307 -28.85 1.34 -8.21
C THR A 307 -28.02 0.24 -7.55
N LEU A 308 -27.37 -0.64 -8.34
CA LEU A 308 -26.48 -1.67 -7.82
C LEU A 308 -25.28 -1.05 -7.10
N ALA A 309 -24.59 -0.09 -7.72
CA ALA A 309 -23.42 0.56 -7.13
C ALA A 309 -23.75 1.20 -5.78
N LEU A 310 -24.89 1.89 -5.66
CA LEU A 310 -25.32 2.46 -4.39
C LEU A 310 -25.80 1.42 -3.37
N THR A 311 -26.43 0.33 -3.82
CA THR A 311 -26.88 -0.76 -2.93
C THR A 311 -25.68 -1.43 -2.27
N VAL A 312 -24.65 -1.73 -3.07
CA VAL A 312 -23.39 -2.30 -2.60
C VAL A 312 -22.63 -1.29 -1.75
N LEU A 313 -22.64 0.01 -2.10
CA LEU A 313 -22.01 1.02 -1.25
C LEU A 313 -22.71 1.10 0.12
N LYS A 314 -24.04 1.06 0.14
CA LYS A 314 -24.87 1.08 1.36
C LYS A 314 -24.65 -0.13 2.28
N SER A 315 -24.31 -1.30 1.74
CA SER A 315 -24.05 -2.50 2.56
C SER A 315 -22.70 -2.45 3.28
N VAL A 316 -21.71 -1.73 2.71
CA VAL A 316 -20.35 -1.62 3.25
C VAL A 316 -20.07 -0.31 3.99
N MET A 317 -20.96 0.68 3.88
CA MET A 317 -20.88 1.93 4.61
C MET A 317 -21.32 1.77 6.08
N GLU A 318 -20.60 2.41 6.99
CA GLU A 318 -20.96 2.48 8.41
C GLU A 318 -22.09 3.49 8.68
N GLU A 319 -22.11 4.57 7.90
CA GLU A 319 -23.11 5.63 8.00
C GLU A 319 -24.30 5.40 7.06
N LYS A 320 -25.44 5.99 7.41
CA LYS A 320 -26.60 6.03 6.51
C LYS A 320 -26.26 6.82 5.25
N LEU A 321 -26.50 6.20 4.11
CA LEU A 321 -26.33 6.82 2.80
C LEU A 321 -27.16 8.11 2.69
N ASN A 322 -26.51 9.19 2.27
CA ASN A 322 -27.11 10.49 2.04
C ASN A 322 -26.38 11.21 0.87
N LYS A 323 -26.93 12.34 0.41
CA LYS A 323 -26.34 13.09 -0.71
C LYS A 323 -25.00 13.77 -0.41
N THR A 324 -24.61 13.88 0.86
CA THR A 324 -23.36 14.54 1.29
C THR A 324 -22.20 13.58 1.47
N ASN A 325 -22.49 12.31 1.76
CA ASN A 325 -21.49 11.26 2.03
C ASN A 325 -21.26 10.32 0.85
N VAL A 326 -21.94 10.53 -0.28
CA VAL A 326 -21.73 9.76 -1.51
C VAL A 326 -21.60 10.69 -2.70
N GLN A 327 -20.81 10.27 -3.68
CA GLN A 327 -20.72 10.93 -4.98
C GLN A 327 -20.76 9.88 -6.09
N ILE A 328 -21.49 10.19 -7.16
CA ILE A 328 -21.60 9.36 -8.36
C ILE A 328 -21.09 10.17 -9.56
N ALA A 329 -20.42 9.48 -10.47
CA ALA A 329 -20.18 9.96 -11.81
C ALA A 329 -20.49 8.85 -12.81
N ALA A 330 -20.87 9.24 -14.02
CA ALA A 330 -21.04 8.33 -15.12
C ALA A 330 -20.28 8.84 -16.35
N VAL A 331 -19.83 7.91 -17.18
CA VAL A 331 -19.32 8.20 -18.52
C VAL A 331 -20.16 7.43 -19.52
N THR A 332 -20.77 8.14 -20.45
CA THR A 332 -21.58 7.57 -21.52
C THR A 332 -21.13 8.10 -22.88
N PRO A 333 -21.37 7.36 -23.98
CA PRO A 333 -21.07 7.85 -25.33
C PRO A 333 -21.79 9.16 -25.69
N GLU A 334 -22.96 9.41 -25.10
CA GLU A 334 -23.80 10.57 -25.42
C GLU A 334 -23.44 11.83 -24.61
N HIS A 335 -23.10 11.66 -23.33
CA HIS A 335 -22.93 12.77 -22.40
C HIS A 335 -21.50 12.93 -21.88
N ASN A 336 -20.54 12.16 -22.41
CA ASN A 336 -19.15 12.19 -21.97
C ASN A 336 -19.06 11.91 -20.46
N PHE A 337 -17.92 12.21 -19.82
CA PHE A 337 -17.76 12.08 -18.39
C PHE A 337 -18.53 13.19 -17.65
N ARG A 338 -19.36 12.80 -16.68
CA ARG A 338 -20.15 13.73 -15.88
C ARG A 338 -20.29 13.28 -14.43
N ILE A 339 -19.99 14.20 -13.53
CA ILE A 339 -20.28 14.07 -12.10
C ILE A 339 -21.73 14.49 -11.85
N TYR A 340 -22.48 13.68 -11.10
CA TYR A 340 -23.90 13.94 -10.86
C TYR A 340 -24.08 15.12 -9.92
N SER A 341 -25.10 15.95 -10.20
CA SER A 341 -25.51 17.01 -9.28
C SER A 341 -26.18 16.40 -8.04
N GLU A 342 -26.36 17.19 -6.98
CA GLU A 342 -27.08 16.72 -5.78
C GLU A 342 -28.52 16.27 -6.09
N GLU A 343 -29.17 16.91 -7.06
CA GLU A 343 -30.53 16.58 -7.48
C GLU A 343 -30.59 15.25 -8.23
N GLU A 344 -29.64 15.02 -9.14
CA GLU A 344 -29.51 13.75 -9.86
C GLU A 344 -29.19 12.61 -8.90
N LEU A 345 -28.25 12.84 -7.97
CA LEU A 345 -27.91 11.88 -6.93
C LEU A 345 -29.12 11.53 -6.06
N GLN A 346 -29.91 12.52 -5.64
CA GLN A 346 -31.14 12.26 -4.88
C GLN A 346 -32.13 11.40 -5.68
N GLY A 347 -32.28 11.67 -6.98
CA GLY A 347 -33.09 10.84 -7.87
C GLY A 347 -32.59 9.42 -8.08
N VAL A 348 -31.31 9.11 -7.79
CA VAL A 348 -30.81 7.72 -7.71
C VAL A 348 -31.11 7.13 -6.34
N ILE A 349 -30.90 7.90 -5.27
CA ILE A 349 -31.14 7.46 -3.88
C ILE A 349 -32.60 7.10 -3.66
N ASP A 350 -33.53 7.86 -4.24
CA ASP A 350 -34.97 7.61 -4.11
C ASP A 350 -35.44 6.33 -4.82
N ARG A 351 -34.58 5.71 -5.64
CA ARG A 351 -34.86 4.42 -6.30
C ARG A 351 -34.38 3.21 -5.49
N LEU A 352 -33.59 3.43 -4.42
CA LEU A 352 -33.19 2.41 -3.44
C LEU A 352 -34.33 2.14 -2.45
#